data_AF-A0A914YZL2-F1
#
_entry.id   AF-A0A914YZL2-F1
#
_cell.length_a   1.000
_cell.length_b   1.000
_cell.length_c   1.000
_cell.angle_alpha   90.00
_cell.angle_beta   90.00
_cell.angle_gamma   90.00
#
_symmetry.space_group_name_H-M   'P 1'
#
loop_
_entity.id
_entity.type
_entity.pdbx_description
1 polymer ?
#
loop_
_entity_poly.entity_id
_entity_poly.type
_entity_poly.pdbx_seq_one_letter_code
_entity_poly.pdbx_strand_id
1 'polypeptide(L)'
;MIKILCFLVLAVVLIELSLSGPAPRMKVLPCPRGSRPLYRPDNQPRKCLPHQTNLCLNALDDRTDPSTVCCWHNQIDYHCCIGIDVAECPQYNNVTVVIHNSFSHLASPVKSFHFRKGIEEEIDFAQ
;
A
#
# COMPACT_ATOMS: atom_id res chain seq x y z
N MET A 1 -41.27 39.11 -7.38
CA MET A 1 -39.99 39.32 -6.65
C MET A 1 -39.44 38.04 -6.02
N ILE A 2 -40.23 37.28 -5.25
CA ILE A 2 -39.80 36.02 -4.59
C ILE A 2 -39.19 34.97 -5.53
N LYS A 3 -39.77 34.77 -6.73
CA LYS A 3 -39.23 33.80 -7.71
C LYS A 3 -37.81 34.12 -8.19
N ILE A 4 -37.51 35.41 -8.39
CA ILE A 4 -36.18 35.87 -8.85
C ILE A 4 -35.15 35.68 -7.75
N LEU A 5 -35.53 35.94 -6.49
CA LEU A 5 -34.68 35.72 -5.33
C LEU A 5 -34.33 34.24 -5.16
N CYS A 6 -35.29 33.33 -5.31
CA CYS A 6 -35.01 31.88 -5.28
C CYS A 6 -34.04 31.45 -6.38
N PHE A 7 -34.20 31.94 -7.61
CA PHE A 7 -33.30 31.60 -8.71
C PHE A 7 -31.86 32.05 -8.47
N LEU A 8 -31.68 33.25 -7.90
CA LEU A 8 -30.36 33.77 -7.55
C LEU A 8 -29.71 32.96 -6.43
N VAL A 9 -30.46 32.58 -5.40
CA VAL A 9 -29.95 31.74 -4.30
C VAL A 9 -29.56 30.35 -4.82
N LEU A 10 -30.39 29.74 -5.67
CA LEU A 10 -30.09 28.43 -6.27
C LEU A 10 -28.83 28.47 -7.14
N ALA A 11 -28.68 29.54 -7.94
CA ALA A 11 -27.52 29.74 -8.79
C ALA A 11 -26.23 29.89 -7.96
N VAL A 12 -26.25 30.66 -6.87
CA VAL A 12 -25.10 30.82 -5.99
C VAL A 12 -24.71 29.50 -5.32
N VAL A 13 -25.69 28.72 -4.83
CA VAL A 13 -25.43 27.41 -4.22
C VAL A 13 -24.85 26.41 -5.24
N LEU A 14 -25.34 26.40 -6.47
CA LEU A 14 -24.80 25.55 -7.53
C LEU A 14 -23.36 25.94 -7.93
N ILE A 15 -23.04 27.24 -7.92
CA ILE A 15 -21.68 27.73 -8.21
C ILE A 15 -20.71 27.31 -7.10
N GLU A 16 -21.09 27.45 -5.82
CA GLU A 16 -20.29 27.02 -4.67
C GLU A 16 -19.98 25.51 -4.70
N LEU A 17 -20.98 24.65 -5.03
CA LEU A 17 -20.74 23.21 -5.17
C LEU A 17 -19.78 22.88 -6.32
N SER A 18 -19.85 23.63 -7.42
CA SER A 18 -19.03 23.41 -8.61
C SER A 18 -17.54 23.74 -8.39
N LEU A 19 -17.25 24.61 -7.42
CA LEU A 19 -15.88 24.99 -7.06
C LEU A 19 -15.21 24.02 -6.06
N SER A 20 -15.97 23.08 -5.47
CA SER A 20 -15.42 22.04 -4.61
C SER A 20 -14.76 20.92 -5.44
N GLY A 21 -13.55 21.19 -5.94
CA GLY A 21 -12.73 20.17 -6.58
C GLY A 21 -12.35 19.05 -5.60
N PRO A 22 -12.07 17.82 -6.08
CA PRO A 22 -11.60 16.75 -5.22
C PRO A 22 -10.31 17.17 -4.52
N ALA A 23 -10.21 16.88 -3.22
CA ALA A 23 -9.03 17.20 -2.42
C ALA A 23 -7.74 16.69 -3.11
N PRO A 24 -6.64 17.47 -3.05
CA PRO A 24 -5.38 17.05 -3.66
C PRO A 24 -4.93 15.72 -3.05
N ARG A 25 -4.57 14.75 -3.90
CA ARG A 25 -4.04 13.46 -3.44
C ARG A 25 -2.74 13.70 -2.67
N MET A 26 -2.76 13.42 -1.38
CA MET A 26 -1.58 13.48 -0.53
C MET A 26 -0.55 12.44 -1.02
N LYS A 27 0.63 12.91 -1.42
CA LYS A 27 1.75 12.02 -1.78
C LYS A 27 2.39 11.51 -0.50
N VAL A 28 2.09 10.27 -0.13
CA VAL A 28 2.72 9.61 1.00
C VAL A 28 4.02 8.95 0.53
N LEU A 29 5.11 9.23 1.25
CA LEU A 29 6.43 8.63 0.96
C LEU A 29 6.37 7.12 1.19
N PRO A 30 7.02 6.29 0.36
CA PRO A 30 7.02 4.83 0.55
C PRO A 30 7.73 4.39 1.83
N CYS A 31 8.76 5.12 2.23
CA CYS A 31 9.70 4.73 3.29
C CYS A 31 9.90 5.87 4.31
N PRO A 32 10.31 5.55 5.55
CA PRO A 32 10.57 6.54 6.59
C PRO A 32 11.78 7.42 6.25
N ARG A 33 11.93 8.53 6.97
CA ARG A 33 13.06 9.45 6.78
C ARG A 33 14.40 8.72 6.99
N GLY A 34 15.39 9.05 6.16
CA GLY A 34 16.72 8.44 6.22
C GLY A 34 16.85 7.10 5.48
N SER A 35 15.73 6.50 5.09
CA SER A 35 15.71 5.25 4.32
C SER A 35 15.30 5.50 2.86
N ARG A 36 15.53 4.50 2.01
CA ARG A 36 15.15 4.54 0.58
C ARG A 36 14.31 3.33 0.19
N PRO A 37 13.36 3.48 -0.75
CA PRO A 37 12.64 2.33 -1.28
C PRO A 37 13.57 1.46 -2.14
N LEU A 38 13.36 0.15 -2.03
CA LEU A 38 13.84 -0.81 -3.00
C LEU A 38 12.97 -0.70 -4.25
N TYR A 39 13.58 -0.41 -5.40
CA TYR A 39 12.86 -0.25 -6.67
C TYR A 39 12.86 -1.56 -7.46
N ARG A 40 11.74 -1.82 -8.15
CA ARG A 40 11.68 -2.83 -9.22
C ARG A 40 12.29 -2.23 -10.51
N PRO A 41 12.70 -3.04 -11.51
CA PRO A 41 13.21 -2.52 -12.79
C PRO A 41 12.31 -1.52 -13.55
N ASP A 42 11.03 -1.42 -13.21
CA ASP A 42 10.08 -0.42 -13.74
C ASP A 42 10.13 0.93 -13.01
N ASN A 43 11.11 1.14 -12.11
CA ASN A 43 11.25 2.30 -11.22
C ASN A 43 10.07 2.51 -10.26
N GLN A 44 9.23 1.50 -10.03
CA GLN A 44 8.21 1.57 -8.98
C GLN A 44 8.72 1.03 -7.64
N PRO A 45 8.33 1.62 -6.50
CA PRO A 45 8.63 1.07 -5.18
C PRO A 45 8.13 -0.35 -5.06
N ARG A 46 9.01 -1.27 -4.69
CA ARG A 46 8.69 -2.68 -4.57
C ARG A 46 7.75 -2.89 -3.38
N LYS A 47 6.58 -3.46 -3.63
CA LYS A 47 5.62 -3.81 -2.58
C LYS A 47 6.04 -5.08 -1.86
N CYS A 48 5.68 -5.18 -0.58
CA CYS A 48 5.86 -6.38 0.24
C CYS A 48 4.54 -6.77 0.90
N LEU A 49 4.52 -7.97 1.48
CA LEU A 49 3.44 -8.41 2.35
C LEU A 49 3.97 -8.45 3.78
N PRO A 50 3.20 -7.97 4.78
CA PRO A 50 3.64 -7.94 6.18
C PRO A 50 4.07 -9.30 6.72
N HIS A 51 3.41 -10.39 6.26
CA HIS A 51 3.72 -11.77 6.66
C HIS A 51 4.82 -12.44 5.84
N GLN A 52 5.27 -11.81 4.76
CA GLN A 52 6.29 -12.37 3.86
C GLN A 52 7.38 -11.34 3.58
N THR A 53 8.11 -10.98 4.64
CA THR A 53 9.25 -10.05 4.56
C THR A 53 10.37 -10.56 3.66
N ASN A 54 10.48 -11.88 3.48
CA ASN A 54 11.39 -12.54 2.54
C ASN A 54 11.23 -12.05 1.09
N LEU A 55 10.07 -11.48 0.71
CA LEU A 55 9.88 -10.87 -0.61
C LEU A 55 10.82 -9.69 -0.89
N CYS A 56 11.26 -8.99 0.16
CA CYS A 56 12.24 -7.92 0.04
C CYS A 56 13.66 -8.48 -0.08
N LEU A 57 14.00 -9.48 0.75
CA LEU A 57 15.32 -10.12 0.75
C LEU A 57 15.66 -10.77 -0.59
N ASN A 58 14.68 -11.44 -1.21
CA ASN A 58 14.84 -12.10 -2.50
C ASN A 58 15.09 -11.16 -3.68
N ALA A 59 14.97 -9.84 -3.47
CA ALA A 59 15.12 -8.83 -4.51
C ALA A 59 16.24 -7.84 -4.24
N LEU A 60 17.08 -8.14 -3.25
CA LEU A 60 18.29 -7.37 -2.99
C LEU A 60 19.33 -7.66 -4.05
N ASP A 61 20.14 -6.65 -4.34
CA ASP A 61 21.40 -6.82 -5.03
C ASP A 61 22.47 -7.30 -4.05
N ASP A 62 23.53 -7.92 -4.57
CA ASP A 62 24.63 -8.48 -3.77
C ASP A 62 25.37 -7.43 -2.89
N ARG A 63 25.09 -6.14 -3.11
CA ARG A 63 25.74 -5.01 -2.43
C ARG A 63 24.89 -4.43 -1.29
N THR A 64 23.61 -4.77 -1.19
CA THR A 64 22.76 -4.27 -0.11
C THR A 64 22.82 -5.20 1.10
N ASP A 65 23.07 -4.63 2.27
CA ASP A 65 23.05 -5.37 3.52
C ASP A 65 21.61 -5.84 3.83
N PRO A 66 21.35 -7.16 3.88
CA PRO A 66 20.04 -7.71 4.14
C PRO A 66 19.48 -7.36 5.52
N SER A 67 20.34 -7.02 6.49
CA SER A 67 19.89 -6.60 7.83
C SER A 67 19.16 -5.26 7.79
N THR A 68 19.48 -4.39 6.83
CA THR A 68 18.92 -3.03 6.77
C THR A 68 17.58 -2.94 6.03
N VAL A 69 16.99 -4.08 5.68
CA VAL A 69 15.89 -4.21 4.73
C VAL A 69 14.61 -4.63 5.43
N CYS A 70 13.60 -3.77 5.36
CA CYS A 70 12.35 -4.00 6.08
C CYS A 70 11.12 -3.73 5.24
N CYS A 71 10.05 -4.45 5.54
CA CYS A 71 8.73 -4.21 4.98
C CYS A 71 8.08 -3.08 5.77
N TRP A 72 7.93 -1.90 5.17
CA TRP A 72 7.43 -0.71 5.84
C TRP A 72 6.01 -0.37 5.42
N HIS A 73 5.15 -0.05 6.38
CA HIS A 73 3.80 0.41 6.12
C HIS A 73 3.76 1.95 6.08
N ASN A 74 3.40 2.51 4.93
CA ASN A 74 3.34 3.96 4.75
C ASN A 74 1.91 4.52 4.90
N GLN A 75 1.06 3.92 5.74
CA GLN A 75 -0.36 4.25 5.92
C GLN A 75 -1.30 3.76 4.81
N ILE A 76 -0.80 3.58 3.59
CA ILE A 76 -1.62 3.15 2.44
C ILE A 76 -1.26 1.72 2.04
N ASP A 77 0.03 1.47 1.84
CA ASP A 77 0.57 0.23 1.28
C ASP A 77 1.80 -0.23 2.09
N TYR A 78 2.34 -1.37 1.70
CA TYR A 78 3.55 -1.95 2.27
C TYR A 78 4.67 -1.96 1.22
N HIS A 79 5.84 -1.42 1.57
CA HIS A 79 6.98 -1.28 0.67
C HIS A 79 8.28 -1.81 1.27
N CYS A 80 9.13 -2.39 0.42
CA CYS A 80 10.48 -2.75 0.81
C CYS A 80 11.35 -1.50 0.91
N CYS A 81 11.92 -1.26 2.08
CA CYS A 81 12.77 -0.10 2.37
C CYS A 81 14.15 -0.56 2.85
N ILE A 82 15.18 0.18 2.48
CA ILE A 82 16.60 -0.11 2.75
C ILE A 82 17.17 1.01 3.61
N GLY A 83 18.07 0.67 4.54
CA GLY A 83 18.70 1.62 5.44
C GLY A 83 17.86 1.90 6.69
N ILE A 84 17.04 0.94 7.10
CA ILE A 84 16.31 0.96 8.37
C ILE A 84 17.08 0.05 9.33
N ASP A 85 17.25 0.46 10.59
CA ASP A 85 17.82 -0.41 11.61
C ASP A 85 16.88 -1.59 11.88
N VAL A 86 17.42 -2.80 11.98
CA VAL A 86 16.69 -4.04 12.33
C VAL A 86 15.81 -3.83 13.57
N ALA A 87 16.30 -3.07 14.56
CA ALA A 87 15.55 -2.80 15.79
C ALA A 87 14.31 -1.92 15.58
N GLU A 88 14.30 -1.09 14.54
CA GLU A 88 13.18 -0.22 14.17
C GLU A 88 12.19 -0.88 13.21
N CYS A 89 12.48 -2.12 12.79
CA CYS A 89 11.66 -2.78 11.80
C CYS A 89 10.33 -3.27 12.39
N PRO A 90 9.20 -2.84 11.81
CA PRO A 90 7.89 -3.19 12.34
C PRO A 90 7.65 -4.70 12.16
N GLN A 91 7.23 -5.35 13.24
CA GLN A 91 6.79 -6.74 13.22
C GLN A 91 5.28 -6.80 13.10
N TYR A 92 4.79 -7.36 12.00
CA TYR A 92 3.37 -7.47 11.71
C TYR A 92 2.85 -8.86 12.06
N ASN A 93 2.63 -9.12 13.33
CA ASN A 93 1.96 -10.34 13.77
C ASN A 93 0.44 -10.14 13.67
N ASN A 94 -0.30 -11.14 13.16
CA ASN A 94 -1.77 -11.15 13.10
C ASN A 94 -2.45 -10.05 12.26
N VAL A 95 -1.77 -9.49 11.24
CA VAL A 95 -2.33 -8.43 10.39
C VAL A 95 -3.09 -8.99 9.18
N THR A 96 -4.41 -8.85 9.12
CA THR A 96 -5.17 -9.22 7.92
C THR A 96 -4.98 -8.17 6.82
N VAL A 97 -4.33 -8.52 5.70
CA VAL A 97 -4.18 -7.62 4.55
C VAL A 97 -5.25 -7.88 3.50
N VAL A 98 -5.93 -6.81 3.07
CA VAL A 98 -6.86 -6.85 1.95
C VAL A 98 -6.06 -6.63 0.66
N ILE A 99 -5.87 -7.70 -0.11
CA ILE A 99 -5.21 -7.62 -1.42
C ILE A 99 -6.24 -7.16 -2.45
N HIS A 100 -6.21 -5.87 -2.78
CA HIS A 100 -6.96 -5.37 -3.93
C HIS A 100 -6.25 -5.79 -5.21
N ASN A 101 -6.78 -6.82 -5.87
CA ASN A 101 -6.30 -7.23 -7.18
C ASN A 101 -6.67 -6.16 -8.21
N SER A 102 -5.74 -5.25 -8.51
CA SER A 102 -5.91 -4.25 -9.55
C SER A 102 -5.78 -4.92 -10.92
N PHE A 103 -6.82 -5.63 -11.35
CA PHE A 103 -6.95 -6.04 -12.75
C PHE A 103 -7.17 -4.78 -13.60
N SER A 104 -6.08 -4.18 -14.05
CA SER A 104 -6.14 -3.23 -15.14
C SER A 104 -6.58 -3.99 -16.40
N HIS A 105 -7.76 -3.64 -16.93
CA HIS A 105 -8.27 -3.93 -18.29
C HIS A 105 -9.16 -5.15 -18.57
N LEU A 106 -9.91 -5.70 -17.60
CA LEU A 106 -10.99 -6.64 -17.95
C LEU A 106 -12.32 -6.21 -17.34
N ALA A 107 -13.36 -6.13 -18.17
CA ALA A 107 -14.71 -5.66 -17.83
C ALA A 107 -15.48 -6.58 -16.85
N SER A 108 -14.88 -7.69 -16.43
CA SER A 108 -15.30 -8.52 -15.28
C SER A 108 -14.26 -9.62 -15.01
N PRO A 109 -13.46 -9.53 -13.94
CA PRO A 109 -12.73 -10.69 -13.45
C PRO A 109 -13.07 -10.91 -11.97
N VAL A 110 -14.19 -11.58 -11.69
CA VAL A 110 -14.39 -12.23 -10.39
C VAL A 110 -13.54 -13.50 -10.41
N LYS A 111 -12.32 -13.43 -9.85
CA LYS A 111 -11.57 -14.62 -9.48
C LYS A 111 -11.65 -14.80 -7.98
N SER A 112 -12.31 -15.87 -7.56
CA SER A 112 -12.22 -16.38 -6.19
C SER A 112 -10.82 -16.96 -5.98
N PHE A 113 -10.12 -16.48 -4.96
CA PHE A 113 -8.90 -17.11 -4.49
C PHE A 113 -9.25 -18.01 -3.31
N HIS A 114 -9.00 -19.30 -3.44
CA HIS A 114 -9.01 -20.21 -2.31
C HIS A 114 -7.75 -19.97 -1.49
N PHE A 115 -7.87 -19.26 -0.37
CA PHE A 115 -6.82 -19.28 0.64
C PHE A 115 -6.73 -20.72 1.15
N ARG A 116 -5.63 -21.41 0.82
CA ARG A 116 -5.29 -22.65 1.54
C ARG A 116 -4.91 -22.24 2.96
N LYS A 117 -5.48 -22.93 3.96
CA LYS A 117 -5.09 -22.77 5.38
C LYS A 117 -3.56 -22.89 5.43
N GLY A 118 -2.90 -21.91 6.05
CA GLY A 118 -1.44 -21.92 6.21
C GLY A 118 -1.02 -23.20 6.92
N ILE A 119 0.04 -23.83 6.42
CA ILE A 119 0.75 -24.92 7.10
C ILE A 119 1.56 -24.32 8.26
N GLU A 120 0.87 -23.89 9.31
CA GLU A 120 1.50 -23.42 10.54
C GLU A 120 1.81 -24.56 11.52
N GLU A 121 1.39 -25.81 11.21
CA GLU A 121 1.47 -26.96 12.12
C GLU A 121 2.25 -28.18 11.56
N GLU A 122 2.97 -28.07 10.43
CA GLU A 122 3.73 -29.21 9.85
C GLU A 122 5.26 -29.01 9.94
N ILE A 123 5.73 -28.35 11.00
CA ILE A 123 7.14 -28.38 11.43
C ILE A 123 7.20 -28.62 12.95
N ASP A 124 6.42 -29.56 13.44
CA ASP A 124 6.71 -30.24 14.70
C ASP A 124 6.56 -31.75 14.45
N PHE A 125 7.63 -32.48 14.77
CA PHE A 125 7.79 -33.95 14.68
C PHE A 125 8.12 -34.55 13.29
N ALA A 126 9.38 -34.36 12.88
CA ALA A 126 10.14 -35.50 12.34
C ALA A 126 11.42 -35.64 13.18
N GLN A 127 11.39 -36.72 13.96
CA GLN A 127 12.43 -37.26 14.81
C GLN A 127 13.59 -37.83 13.99
#